data_AF-A0A6M2BVM9-F1
#
_entry.id   AF-A0A6M2BVM9-F1
#
_cell.length_a   1.000
_cell.length_b   1.000
_cell.length_c   1.000
_cell.angle_alpha   90.00
_cell.angle_beta   90.00
_cell.angle_gamma   90.00
#
_symmetry.space_group_name_H-M   'P 1'
#
loop_
_entity.id
_entity.type
_entity.pdbx_description
1 polymer ?
#
loop_
_entity_poly.entity_id
_entity_poly.type
_entity_poly.pdbx_seq_one_letter_code
_entity_poly.pdbx_strand_id
1 'polypeptide(L)'
;MVGWSVLREPANDAAADIDPLSLRIDRREEGSWQSVTTKINLTSASGSKTLYFVIGFGVVCGRLSGERVCIERPLEFFVPAGQTAAEHQWVSATMRTLSLAARGGFLVKALADLRKVSWDRGPVWYGRSKSGKGLVHDSEVAAIAWAIQQELQRRGYLDEHGNERPVAELAAHYANTRAFRDAPARDAGQSPAAAPMPPLPGLLAERCPQCRGGMAMKDGCPTCLDCGWSKCG
;
A
#
# COMPACT_ATOMS: atom_id res chain seq x y z
N MET A 1 -17.35 -68.49 -19.87
CA MET A 1 -16.21 -67.68 -19.40
C MET A 1 -16.49 -66.23 -19.79
N VAL A 2 -16.98 -65.43 -18.84
CA VAL A 2 -16.25 -64.38 -18.11
C VAL A 2 -15.96 -63.16 -19.00
N GLY A 3 -16.47 -62.00 -18.57
CA GLY A 3 -16.04 -60.70 -19.10
C GLY A 3 -16.97 -59.53 -18.75
N TRP A 4 -17.36 -59.36 -17.48
CA TRP A 4 -17.95 -58.08 -17.06
C TRP A 4 -16.81 -57.07 -16.90
N SER A 5 -16.67 -56.16 -17.86
CA SER A 5 -15.74 -55.04 -17.80
C SER A 5 -16.24 -54.08 -16.73
N VAL A 6 -15.55 -54.04 -15.58
CA VAL A 6 -15.75 -53.01 -14.57
C VAL A 6 -15.21 -51.70 -15.17
N LEU A 7 -16.12 -50.80 -15.56
CA LEU A 7 -15.79 -49.40 -15.75
C LEU A 7 -15.27 -48.87 -14.40
N ARG A 8 -13.96 -48.77 -14.27
CA ARG A 8 -13.33 -47.97 -13.22
C ARG A 8 -13.74 -46.53 -13.45
N GLU A 9 -14.59 -45.99 -12.58
CA GLU A 9 -14.68 -44.54 -12.40
C GLU A 9 -13.28 -44.00 -12.10
N PRO A 10 -12.85 -42.89 -12.72
CA PRO A 10 -11.60 -42.26 -12.34
C PRO A 10 -11.71 -41.83 -10.88
N ALA A 11 -10.79 -42.37 -10.07
CA ALA A 11 -10.64 -42.02 -8.68
C ALA A 11 -10.32 -40.51 -8.57
N ASN A 12 -11.25 -39.77 -7.98
CA ASN A 12 -11.04 -38.52 -7.26
C ASN A 12 -9.99 -37.57 -7.91
N ASP A 13 -10.41 -36.79 -8.92
CA ASP A 13 -9.69 -35.61 -9.40
C ASP A 13 -9.67 -34.53 -8.30
N ALA A 14 -8.82 -34.73 -7.29
CA ALA A 14 -8.46 -33.66 -6.39
C ALA A 14 -7.73 -32.61 -7.23
N ALA A 15 -8.40 -31.48 -7.52
CA ALA A 15 -7.82 -30.42 -8.35
C ALA A 15 -6.37 -30.08 -7.92
N ALA A 16 -5.49 -29.89 -8.90
CA ALA A 16 -4.07 -29.69 -8.66
C ALA A 16 -3.83 -28.49 -7.74
N ASP A 17 -2.77 -28.57 -6.94
CA ASP A 17 -2.28 -27.42 -6.18
C ASP A 17 -1.74 -26.35 -7.15
N ILE A 18 -2.09 -25.10 -6.87
CA ILE A 18 -1.71 -23.92 -7.62
C ILE A 18 -1.06 -22.97 -6.62
N ASP A 19 0.25 -22.81 -6.70
CA ASP A 19 0.96 -21.86 -5.85
C ASP A 19 0.64 -20.41 -6.27
N PRO A 20 0.04 -19.61 -5.39
CA PRO A 20 -0.33 -18.23 -5.73
C PRO A 20 0.87 -17.30 -5.93
N LEU A 21 2.09 -17.64 -5.48
CA LEU A 21 3.31 -16.86 -5.75
C LEU A 21 3.78 -17.00 -7.21
N SER A 22 3.80 -18.23 -7.72
CA SER A 22 4.22 -18.54 -9.09
C SER A 22 3.14 -18.39 -10.14
N LEU A 23 1.86 -18.24 -9.74
CA LEU A 23 0.76 -18.02 -10.66
C LEU A 23 1.00 -16.78 -11.54
N ARG A 24 0.98 -16.97 -12.87
CA ARG A 24 1.15 -15.90 -13.84
C ARG A 24 -0.13 -15.11 -14.02
N ILE A 25 -0.02 -13.79 -14.09
CA ILE A 25 -1.16 -12.88 -14.19
C ILE A 25 -1.04 -12.04 -15.44
N ASP A 26 -1.92 -12.25 -16.41
CA ASP A 26 -1.83 -11.56 -17.70
C ASP A 26 -2.15 -10.08 -17.59
N ARG A 27 -3.18 -9.72 -16.82
CA ARG A 27 -3.60 -8.34 -16.59
C ARG A 27 -4.20 -8.22 -15.21
N ARG A 28 -4.01 -7.06 -14.61
CA ARG A 28 -4.70 -6.64 -13.41
C ARG A 28 -6.18 -6.37 -13.71
N GLU A 29 -7.09 -6.79 -12.85
CA GLU A 29 -8.53 -6.51 -12.98
C GLU A 29 -8.83 -5.00 -12.92
N GLU A 30 -10.01 -4.60 -13.38
CA GLU A 30 -10.46 -3.22 -13.31
C GLU A 30 -11.01 -2.89 -11.92
N GLY A 31 -10.82 -1.65 -11.46
CA GLY A 31 -11.33 -1.20 -10.17
C GLY A 31 -10.30 -0.47 -9.31
N SER A 32 -10.64 -0.28 -8.04
CA SER A 32 -9.75 0.35 -7.05
C SER A 32 -8.85 -0.71 -6.41
N TRP A 33 -7.62 -0.28 -6.09
CA TRP A 33 -6.64 -1.18 -5.53
C TRP A 33 -5.86 -0.53 -4.40
N GLN A 34 -5.34 -1.39 -3.52
CA GLN A 34 -4.36 -0.97 -2.54
C GLN A 34 -3.05 -0.64 -3.26
N SER A 35 -2.49 0.50 -2.88
CA SER A 35 -1.19 0.94 -3.37
C SER A 35 -0.45 1.73 -2.31
N VAL A 36 0.88 1.73 -2.42
CA VAL A 36 1.74 2.59 -1.63
C VAL A 36 2.46 3.54 -2.57
N THR A 37 2.42 4.83 -2.24
CA THR A 37 3.21 5.87 -2.93
C THR A 37 4.39 6.26 -2.06
N THR A 38 5.59 6.14 -2.60
CA THR A 38 6.83 6.42 -1.86
C THR A 38 7.58 7.54 -2.55
N LYS A 39 7.91 8.58 -1.76
CA LYS A 39 8.80 9.67 -2.16
C LYS A 39 10.22 9.35 -1.72
N ILE A 40 11.18 9.45 -2.63
CA ILE A 40 12.60 9.28 -2.36
C ILE A 40 13.39 10.50 -2.84
N ASN A 41 14.52 10.77 -2.18
CA ASN A 41 15.46 11.82 -2.59
C ASN A 41 16.82 11.15 -2.79
N LEU A 42 17.24 11.06 -4.05
CA LEU A 42 18.51 10.45 -4.46
C LEU A 42 19.56 11.55 -4.56
N THR A 43 20.63 11.43 -3.78
CA THR A 43 21.74 12.38 -3.82
C THR A 43 22.90 11.77 -4.60
N SER A 44 23.46 12.54 -5.53
CA SER A 44 24.63 12.18 -6.33
C SER A 44 25.59 13.37 -6.43
N ALA A 45 26.73 13.19 -7.08
CA ALA A 45 27.66 14.30 -7.37
C ALA A 45 27.01 15.40 -8.22
N SER A 46 26.03 15.05 -9.07
CA SER A 46 25.28 16.00 -9.91
C SER A 46 24.17 16.75 -9.16
N GLY A 47 23.99 16.46 -7.87
CA GLY A 47 22.94 17.05 -7.02
C GLY A 47 21.90 16.03 -6.58
N SER A 48 20.82 16.55 -5.99
CA SER A 48 19.72 15.76 -5.43
C SER A 48 18.52 15.74 -6.38
N LYS A 49 17.96 14.55 -6.61
CA LYS A 49 16.75 14.34 -7.40
C LYS A 49 15.66 13.73 -6.53
N THR A 50 14.47 14.29 -6.62
CA THR A 50 13.29 13.71 -5.96
C THR A 50 12.55 12.82 -6.94
N LEU A 51 12.23 11.60 -6.51
CA LEU A 51 11.44 10.66 -7.30
C LEU A 51 10.27 10.13 -6.48
N TYR A 52 9.13 9.94 -7.13
CA TYR A 52 7.99 9.23 -6.56
C TYR A 52 7.73 7.95 -7.35
N PHE A 53 7.55 6.83 -6.66
CA PHE A 53 7.05 5.61 -7.27
C PHE A 53 5.83 5.10 -6.52
N VAL A 54 5.02 4.30 -7.22
CA VAL A 54 3.81 3.66 -6.69
C VAL A 54 3.94 2.16 -6.88
N ILE A 55 3.63 1.40 -5.83
CA ILE A 55 3.49 -0.06 -5.89
C ILE A 55 2.02 -0.40 -5.71
N GLY A 56 1.42 -1.01 -6.74
CA GLY A 56 0.07 -1.53 -6.72
C GLY A 56 0.06 -2.99 -6.28
N PHE A 57 -0.77 -3.30 -5.27
CA PHE A 57 -0.93 -4.64 -4.73
C PHE A 57 -2.24 -5.25 -5.19
N GLY A 58 -2.25 -6.57 -5.38
CA GLY A 58 -3.42 -7.33 -5.78
C GLY A 58 -3.56 -8.65 -5.04
N VAL A 59 -4.78 -9.12 -4.87
CA VAL A 59 -5.07 -10.39 -4.22
C VAL A 59 -4.97 -11.51 -5.25
N VAL A 60 -4.18 -12.53 -4.94
CA VAL A 60 -3.98 -13.69 -5.80
C VAL A 60 -4.30 -14.92 -5.00
N CYS A 61 -5.25 -15.71 -5.50
CA CYS A 61 -5.68 -16.94 -4.85
C CYS A 61 -5.20 -18.15 -5.65
N GLY A 62 -4.73 -19.15 -4.92
CA GLY A 62 -4.34 -20.45 -5.43
C GLY A 62 -4.94 -21.55 -4.55
N ARG A 63 -4.33 -22.73 -4.62
CA ARG A 63 -4.74 -23.91 -3.86
C ARG A 63 -3.50 -24.63 -3.36
N LEU A 64 -3.39 -24.87 -2.06
CA LEU A 64 -2.28 -25.60 -1.44
C LEU A 64 -2.83 -26.69 -0.55
N SER A 65 -2.36 -27.92 -0.72
CA SER A 65 -2.87 -29.10 -0.01
C SER A 65 -4.40 -29.24 -0.09
N GLY A 66 -4.98 -28.88 -1.24
CA GLY A 66 -6.43 -28.91 -1.46
C GLY A 66 -7.22 -27.71 -0.90
N GLU A 67 -6.61 -26.82 -0.12
CA GLU A 67 -7.28 -25.65 0.46
C GLU A 67 -7.06 -24.38 -0.37
N ARG A 68 -8.09 -23.54 -0.49
CA ARG A 68 -7.96 -22.24 -1.16
C ARG A 68 -7.16 -21.28 -0.29
N VAL A 69 -6.06 -20.78 -0.83
CA VAL A 69 -5.18 -19.83 -0.14
C VAL A 69 -5.06 -18.56 -0.96
N CYS A 70 -5.24 -17.39 -0.33
CA CYS A 70 -5.12 -16.09 -0.99
C CYS A 70 -4.03 -15.26 -0.32
N ILE A 71 -3.23 -14.57 -1.14
CA ILE A 71 -2.15 -13.69 -0.70
C ILE A 71 -2.26 -12.33 -1.37
N GLU A 72 -1.68 -11.30 -0.77
CA GLU A 72 -1.46 -10.01 -1.42
C GLU A 72 -0.09 -10.01 -2.11
N ARG A 73 -0.06 -9.75 -3.42
CA ARG A 73 1.17 -9.65 -4.23
C ARG A 73 1.35 -8.23 -4.77
N PRO A 74 2.59 -7.73 -4.87
CA PRO A 74 2.87 -6.56 -5.70
C PRO A 74 2.72 -6.94 -7.17
N LEU A 75 1.89 -6.22 -7.92
CA LEU A 75 1.58 -6.53 -9.33
C LEU A 75 1.98 -5.42 -10.29
N GLU A 76 1.96 -4.17 -9.83
CA GLU A 76 2.24 -3.02 -10.67
C GLU A 76 3.18 -2.04 -10.00
N PHE A 77 4.06 -1.48 -10.81
CA PHE A 77 5.03 -0.45 -10.44
C PHE A 77 4.93 0.66 -11.47
N PHE A 78 4.86 1.90 -11.02
CA PHE A 78 4.89 3.05 -11.92
C PHE A 78 5.38 4.31 -11.22
N VAL A 79 5.79 5.29 -12.02
CA VAL A 79 6.11 6.64 -11.58
C VAL A 79 5.01 7.57 -12.05
N PRO A 80 4.40 8.40 -11.17
CA PRO A 80 3.34 9.33 -11.57
C PRO A 80 3.80 10.31 -12.66
N ALA A 81 2.89 10.60 -13.60
CA ALA A 81 3.12 11.58 -14.66
C ALA A 81 3.30 13.00 -14.08
N GLY A 82 4.22 13.80 -14.66
CA GLY A 82 4.59 15.13 -14.17
C GLY A 82 6.03 15.23 -13.67
N GLN A 83 6.69 14.09 -13.43
CA GLN A 83 8.15 14.00 -13.33
C GLN A 83 8.69 13.85 -14.76
N THR A 84 8.67 14.90 -15.59
CA THR A 84 8.95 14.80 -17.05
C THR A 84 10.23 15.52 -17.46
N ALA A 85 11.37 15.11 -16.92
CA ALA A 85 12.67 15.21 -17.60
C ALA A 85 12.90 14.00 -18.54
N ALA A 86 13.72 14.13 -19.59
CA ALA A 86 14.09 13.04 -20.51
C ALA A 86 14.64 11.79 -19.79
N GLU A 87 15.22 11.99 -18.61
CA GLU A 87 15.71 10.95 -17.70
C GLU A 87 14.59 10.06 -17.11
N HIS A 88 13.30 10.34 -17.33
CA HIS A 88 12.22 9.52 -16.79
C HIS A 88 11.71 8.44 -17.75
N GLN A 89 12.15 8.43 -19.01
CA GLN A 89 11.76 7.37 -19.95
C GLN A 89 12.32 6.01 -19.52
N TRP A 90 13.59 5.96 -19.12
CA TRP A 90 14.21 4.71 -18.64
C TRP A 90 13.59 4.24 -17.33
N VAL A 91 13.24 5.17 -16.42
CA VAL A 91 12.56 4.84 -15.17
C VAL A 91 11.20 4.22 -15.48
N SER A 92 10.40 4.85 -16.34
CA SER A 92 9.09 4.34 -16.74
C SER A 92 9.20 2.95 -17.40
N ALA A 93 10.16 2.75 -18.29
CA ALA A 93 10.43 1.45 -18.92
C ALA A 93 10.84 0.38 -17.89
N THR A 94 11.67 0.76 -16.90
CA THR A 94 12.10 -0.12 -15.81
C THR A 94 10.89 -0.54 -14.96
N MET A 95 10.00 0.38 -14.61
CA MET A 95 8.80 0.09 -13.83
C MET A 95 7.80 -0.82 -14.57
N ARG A 96 7.64 -0.61 -15.89
CA ARG A 96 6.82 -1.51 -16.73
C ARG A 96 7.40 -2.92 -16.79
N THR A 97 8.72 -3.03 -16.94
CA THR A 97 9.43 -4.32 -16.94
C THR A 97 9.31 -5.01 -15.57
N LEU A 98 9.43 -4.24 -14.49
CA LEU A 98 9.28 -4.75 -13.12
C LEU A 98 7.84 -5.23 -12.86
N SER A 99 6.83 -4.53 -13.38
CA SER A 99 5.42 -4.95 -13.32
C SER A 99 5.19 -6.26 -14.07
N LEU A 100 5.85 -6.46 -15.22
CA LEU A 100 5.82 -7.74 -15.93
C LEU A 100 6.48 -8.85 -15.10
N ALA A 101 7.64 -8.57 -14.50
CA ALA A 101 8.33 -9.53 -13.64
C ALA A 101 7.52 -9.95 -12.42
N ALA A 102 6.82 -8.99 -11.81
CA ALA A 102 5.98 -9.25 -10.65
C ALA A 102 4.76 -10.10 -10.97
N ARG A 103 4.07 -9.79 -12.08
CA ARG A 103 2.98 -10.62 -12.61
C ARG A 103 3.45 -12.01 -13.04
N GLY A 104 4.70 -12.14 -13.48
CA GLY A 104 5.31 -13.41 -13.86
C GLY A 104 5.86 -14.25 -12.70
N GLY A 105 5.86 -13.74 -11.46
CA GLY A 105 6.35 -14.49 -10.29
C GLY A 105 7.87 -14.52 -10.14
N PHE A 106 8.59 -13.54 -10.69
CA PHE A 106 10.06 -13.46 -10.60
C PHE A 106 10.57 -12.08 -10.17
N LEU A 107 9.75 -11.35 -9.40
CA LEU A 107 10.06 -9.99 -8.93
C LEU A 107 11.37 -9.92 -8.13
N VAL A 108 11.58 -10.84 -7.19
CA VAL A 108 12.77 -10.83 -6.32
C VAL A 108 14.04 -10.92 -7.15
N LYS A 109 14.06 -11.81 -8.15
CA LYS A 109 15.18 -11.95 -9.08
C LYS A 109 15.38 -10.68 -9.90
N ALA A 110 14.31 -10.08 -10.42
CA ALA A 110 14.39 -8.84 -11.18
C ALA A 110 14.94 -7.68 -10.33
N LEU A 111 14.50 -7.53 -9.08
CA LEU A 111 15.03 -6.54 -8.14
C LEU A 111 16.52 -6.79 -7.84
N ALA A 112 16.90 -8.04 -7.59
CA ALA A 112 18.30 -8.42 -7.36
C ALA A 112 19.21 -8.11 -8.55
N ASP A 113 18.71 -8.25 -9.78
CA ASP A 113 19.46 -7.87 -10.99
C ASP A 113 19.52 -6.35 -11.18
N LEU A 114 18.45 -5.61 -10.88
CA LEU A 114 18.47 -4.14 -10.89
C LEU A 114 19.45 -3.55 -9.87
N ARG A 115 19.66 -4.23 -8.72
CA ARG A 115 20.68 -3.86 -7.72
C ARG A 115 22.12 -3.92 -8.25
N LYS A 116 22.38 -4.65 -9.33
CA LYS A 116 23.71 -4.81 -9.94
C LYS A 116 24.00 -3.79 -11.04
N VAL A 117 23.02 -2.98 -11.43
CA VAL A 117 23.21 -1.97 -12.46
C VAL A 117 24.19 -0.91 -11.93
N SER A 118 25.31 -0.75 -12.62
CA SER A 118 26.33 0.26 -12.34
C SER A 118 26.25 1.43 -13.31
N TRP A 119 26.68 2.60 -12.88
CA TRP A 119 26.70 3.83 -13.68
C TRP A 119 28.05 4.55 -13.54
N ASP A 120 28.51 5.26 -14.58
CA ASP A 120 29.83 5.93 -14.67
C ASP A 120 29.93 7.32 -14.00
N ARG A 121 28.82 8.07 -13.88
CA ARG A 121 28.63 9.33 -13.13
C ARG A 121 28.75 9.22 -11.60
N GLY A 122 29.23 8.08 -11.09
CA GLY A 122 29.58 7.91 -9.67
C GLY A 122 28.42 7.49 -8.76
N PRO A 123 28.68 7.45 -7.45
CA PRO A 123 27.78 6.84 -6.48
C PRO A 123 26.51 7.65 -6.23
N VAL A 124 25.46 6.92 -5.83
CA VAL A 124 24.20 7.47 -5.33
C VAL A 124 24.07 7.17 -3.84
N TRP A 125 23.97 8.23 -3.03
CA TRP A 125 23.75 8.12 -1.59
C TRP A 125 22.25 8.13 -1.31
N TYR A 126 21.74 7.01 -0.81
CA TYR A 126 20.33 6.88 -0.47
C TYR A 126 20.07 5.79 0.56
N GLY A 127 19.25 6.10 1.57
CA GLY A 127 18.84 5.14 2.58
C GLY A 127 19.87 4.92 3.69
N ARG A 128 19.48 4.09 4.67
CA ARG A 128 20.29 3.70 5.81
C ARG A 128 20.18 2.20 6.04
N SER A 129 21.30 1.61 6.46
CA SER A 129 21.32 0.24 6.97
C SER A 129 20.59 0.14 8.32
N LYS A 130 20.36 -1.10 8.79
CA LYS A 130 19.80 -1.36 10.13
C LYS A 130 20.62 -0.72 11.27
N SER A 131 21.94 -0.57 11.08
CA SER A 131 22.83 0.11 12.05
C SER A 131 22.85 1.64 11.89
N GLY A 132 21.99 2.23 11.05
CA GLY A 132 21.87 3.66 10.84
C GLY A 132 22.93 4.28 9.89
N LYS A 133 23.93 3.49 9.47
CA LYS A 133 24.95 3.92 8.49
C LYS A 133 24.29 4.21 7.14
N GLY A 134 24.63 5.35 6.54
CA GLY A 134 24.19 5.71 5.20
C GLY A 134 24.65 4.69 4.15
N LEU A 135 23.79 4.43 3.17
CA LEU A 135 24.07 3.50 2.09
C LEU A 135 24.51 4.24 0.82
N VAL A 136 25.39 3.57 0.07
CA VAL A 136 25.91 4.01 -1.22
C VAL A 136 25.54 2.96 -2.25
N HIS A 137 25.06 3.41 -3.40
CA HIS A 137 24.62 2.55 -4.50
C HIS A 137 25.37 2.93 -5.77
N ASP A 138 25.59 1.95 -6.65
CA ASP A 138 26.39 2.14 -7.88
C ASP A 138 25.61 2.83 -9.02
N SER A 139 24.29 3.01 -8.86
CA SER A 139 23.43 3.73 -9.79
C SER A 139 22.12 4.18 -9.15
N GLU A 140 21.40 5.08 -9.83
CA GLU A 140 20.03 5.46 -9.48
C GLU A 140 19.07 4.26 -9.57
N VAL A 141 19.27 3.37 -10.55
CA VAL A 141 18.49 2.14 -10.73
C VAL A 141 18.64 1.24 -9.50
N ALA A 142 19.87 1.02 -9.05
CA ALA A 142 20.15 0.20 -7.88
C ALA A 142 19.55 0.81 -6.60
N ALA A 143 19.63 2.13 -6.44
CA ALA A 143 19.02 2.83 -5.31
C ALA A 143 17.48 2.72 -5.30
N ILE A 144 16.84 2.85 -6.46
CA ILE A 144 15.39 2.68 -6.62
C ILE A 144 14.98 1.22 -6.32
N ALA A 145 15.71 0.24 -6.84
CA ALA A 145 15.44 -1.17 -6.56
C ALA A 145 15.51 -1.49 -5.06
N TRP A 146 16.52 -0.92 -4.37
CA TRP A 146 16.62 -1.03 -2.91
C TRP A 146 15.43 -0.36 -2.21
N ALA A 147 15.02 0.84 -2.63
CA ALA A 147 13.87 1.53 -2.07
C ALA A 147 12.58 0.69 -2.18
N ILE A 148 12.38 0.05 -3.33
CA ILE A 148 11.26 -0.87 -3.57
C ILE A 148 11.36 -2.09 -2.65
N GLN A 149 12.54 -2.71 -2.52
CA GLN A 149 12.73 -3.84 -1.58
C GLN A 149 12.37 -3.44 -0.15
N GLN A 150 12.77 -2.25 0.31
CA GLN A 150 12.39 -1.77 1.64
C GLN A 150 10.88 -1.55 1.81
N GLU A 151 10.19 -1.10 0.76
CA GLU A 151 8.73 -0.97 0.78
C GLU A 151 8.05 -2.33 0.85
N LEU A 152 8.51 -3.30 0.07
CA LEU A 152 7.98 -4.65 0.07
C LEU A 152 8.26 -5.40 1.38
N GLN A 153 9.41 -5.14 2.03
CA GLN A 153 9.69 -5.60 3.38
C GLN A 153 8.71 -4.99 4.39
N ARG A 154 8.50 -3.66 4.34
CA ARG A 154 7.55 -2.96 5.23
C ARG A 154 6.11 -3.41 5.02
N ARG A 155 5.74 -3.77 3.79
CA ARG A 155 4.43 -4.34 3.45
C ARG A 155 4.28 -5.81 3.86
N GLY A 156 5.34 -6.46 4.33
CA GLY A 156 5.32 -7.85 4.73
C GLY A 156 5.35 -8.85 3.56
N TYR A 157 5.71 -8.42 2.35
CA TYR A 157 5.89 -9.32 1.20
C TYR A 157 7.27 -10.00 1.19
N LEU A 158 8.31 -9.23 1.52
CA LEU A 158 9.68 -9.73 1.64
C LEU A 158 10.08 -9.95 3.10
N ASP A 159 11.00 -10.88 3.32
CA ASP A 159 11.70 -11.07 4.57
C ASP A 159 12.84 -10.05 4.75
N GLU A 160 13.52 -10.12 5.89
CA GLU A 160 14.63 -9.22 6.20
C GLU A 160 15.84 -9.34 5.28
N HIS A 161 15.98 -10.47 4.59
CA HIS A 161 17.05 -10.75 3.63
C HIS A 161 16.66 -10.37 2.19
N GLY A 162 15.41 -9.95 1.98
CA GLY A 162 14.87 -9.58 0.67
C GLY A 162 14.32 -10.75 -0.15
N ASN A 163 14.12 -11.92 0.48
CA ASN A 163 13.46 -13.07 -0.15
C ASN A 163 11.94 -12.97 0.02
N GLU A 164 11.20 -13.63 -0.88
CA GLU A 164 9.76 -13.81 -0.74
C GLU A 164 9.45 -14.63 0.52
N ARG A 165 8.49 -14.16 1.32
CA ARG A 165 8.03 -14.92 2.48
C ARG A 165 7.24 -16.16 2.05
N PRO A 166 7.22 -17.22 2.88
CA PRO A 166 6.41 -18.40 2.61
C PRO A 166 4.93 -18.07 2.40
N VAL A 167 4.25 -18.80 1.52
CA VAL A 167 2.82 -18.58 1.19
C VAL A 167 1.94 -18.57 2.44
N ALA A 168 2.22 -19.46 3.41
CA ALA A 168 1.49 -19.51 4.67
C ALA A 168 1.57 -18.20 5.47
N GLU A 169 2.74 -17.57 5.55
CA GLU A 169 2.91 -16.28 6.23
C GLU A 169 2.18 -15.16 5.49
N LEU A 170 2.29 -15.13 4.15
CA LEU A 170 1.63 -14.14 3.32
C LEU A 170 0.10 -14.26 3.39
N ALA A 171 -0.42 -15.49 3.46
CA ALA A 171 -1.85 -15.76 3.58
C ALA A 171 -2.38 -15.31 4.94
N ALA A 172 -1.65 -15.60 6.02
CA ALA A 172 -1.99 -15.12 7.36
C ALA A 172 -1.96 -13.59 7.43
N HIS A 173 -0.93 -12.96 6.86
CA HIS A 173 -0.83 -11.50 6.79
C HIS A 173 -2.00 -10.89 6.01
N TYR A 174 -2.37 -11.46 4.86
CA TYR A 174 -3.52 -11.02 4.08
C TYR A 174 -4.84 -11.17 4.86
N ALA A 175 -5.06 -12.31 5.50
CA ALA A 175 -6.26 -12.57 6.30
C ALA A 175 -6.41 -11.55 7.45
N ASN A 176 -5.32 -11.25 8.17
CA ASN A 176 -5.30 -10.25 9.24
C ASN A 176 -5.59 -8.83 8.72
N THR A 177 -4.94 -8.44 7.62
CA THR A 177 -5.13 -7.11 7.01
C THR A 177 -6.57 -6.95 6.51
N ARG A 178 -7.12 -8.01 5.88
CA ARG A 178 -8.50 -8.04 5.43
C ARG A 178 -9.47 -7.94 6.61
N ALA A 179 -9.25 -8.69 7.67
CA ALA A 179 -10.10 -8.65 8.86
C ALA A 179 -10.13 -7.25 9.49
N PHE A 180 -9.01 -6.54 9.52
CA PHE A 180 -8.95 -5.15 9.99
C PHE A 180 -9.72 -4.18 9.07
N ARG A 181 -9.64 -4.37 7.76
CA ARG A 181 -10.32 -3.52 6.76
C ARG A 181 -11.82 -3.76 6.71
N ASP A 182 -12.22 -5.02 6.74
CA ASP A 182 -13.61 -5.47 6.64
C ASP A 182 -14.30 -5.42 8.02
N ALA A 183 -13.56 -5.18 9.11
CA ALA A 183 -14.14 -4.90 10.41
C ALA A 183 -15.07 -3.69 10.27
N PRO A 184 -16.33 -3.79 10.73
CA PRO A 184 -17.20 -2.62 10.75
C PRO A 184 -16.48 -1.53 11.52
N ALA A 185 -16.48 -0.30 11.00
CA ALA A 185 -16.06 0.85 11.75
C ALA A 185 -16.85 0.81 13.07
N ARG A 186 -16.19 0.40 14.16
CA ARG A 186 -16.78 0.51 15.49
C ARG A 186 -17.17 1.96 15.59
N ASP A 187 -18.45 2.23 15.83
CA ASP A 187 -18.97 3.57 15.95
C ASP A 187 -17.97 4.45 16.71
N ALA A 188 -17.24 5.27 15.97
CA ALA A 188 -16.53 6.42 16.52
C ALA A 188 -17.53 7.51 16.93
N GLY A 189 -18.79 7.12 17.21
CA GLY A 189 -19.84 7.86 17.88
C GLY A 189 -19.81 7.70 19.40
N GLN A 190 -18.75 7.10 19.96
CA GLN A 190 -18.40 7.31 21.36
C GLN A 190 -17.04 8.01 21.42
N SER A 191 -17.08 9.34 21.24
CA SER A 191 -16.17 10.17 22.03
C SER A 191 -16.20 9.62 23.45
N PRO A 192 -15.06 9.30 24.09
CA PRO A 192 -15.08 9.16 25.53
C PRO A 192 -15.74 10.42 26.05
N ALA A 193 -16.85 10.27 26.78
CA ALA A 193 -17.49 11.37 27.46
C ALA A 193 -16.37 12.18 28.10
N ALA A 194 -16.17 13.40 27.59
CA ALA A 194 -15.14 14.28 28.11
C ALA A 194 -15.38 14.32 29.61
N ALA A 195 -14.41 13.81 30.37
CA ALA A 195 -14.40 14.01 31.81
C ALA A 195 -14.63 15.51 32.02
N PRO A 196 -15.57 15.93 32.89
CA PRO A 196 -15.92 17.32 33.02
C PRO A 196 -14.66 18.10 33.39
N MET A 197 -14.14 18.86 32.42
CA MET A 197 -13.14 19.88 32.69
C MET A 197 -13.78 20.85 33.70
N PRO A 198 -13.04 21.30 34.73
CA PRO A 198 -13.54 22.35 35.59
C PRO A 198 -13.86 23.58 34.72
N PRO A 199 -14.99 24.26 34.95
CA PRO A 199 -15.39 25.37 34.11
C PRO A 199 -14.34 26.48 34.19
N LEU A 200 -13.77 26.81 33.03
CA LEU A 200 -13.06 28.07 32.83
C LEU A 200 -14.08 29.20 33.05
N PRO A 201 -13.81 30.19 33.92
CA PRO A 201 -14.74 31.29 34.13
C PRO A 201 -14.79 32.15 32.87
N GLY A 202 -16.00 32.37 32.32
CA GLY A 202 -16.23 33.52 31.42
C GLY A 202 -16.82 33.27 30.04
N LEU A 203 -17.22 32.05 29.66
CA LEU A 203 -17.89 31.80 28.37
C LEU A 203 -19.21 31.04 28.58
N LEU A 204 -20.20 31.75 29.11
CA LEU A 204 -21.59 31.36 28.93
C LEU A 204 -21.92 31.58 27.45
N ALA A 205 -22.04 30.50 26.69
CA ALA A 205 -22.72 30.54 25.40
C ALA A 205 -24.18 30.92 25.67
N GLU A 206 -24.47 32.22 25.67
CA GLU A 206 -25.79 32.77 25.93
C GLU A 206 -26.77 32.16 24.91
N ARG A 207 -27.84 31.53 25.39
CA ARG A 207 -28.97 31.11 24.53
C ARG A 207 -29.75 32.36 24.12
N CYS A 208 -30.44 32.30 22.99
CA CYS A 208 -31.28 33.42 22.54
C CYS A 208 -32.28 33.83 23.63
N PRO A 209 -32.37 35.11 24.02
CA PRO A 209 -33.30 35.55 25.07
C PRO A 209 -34.78 35.44 24.64
N GLN A 210 -35.06 35.42 23.34
CA GLN A 210 -36.43 35.39 22.82
C GLN A 210 -37.00 33.97 22.72
N CYS A 211 -36.24 33.02 22.18
CA CYS A 211 -36.73 31.65 21.94
C CYS A 211 -35.91 30.56 22.63
N ARG A 212 -34.82 30.92 23.34
CA ARG A 212 -33.84 30.00 23.93
C ARG A 212 -33.11 29.10 22.93
N GLY A 213 -33.21 29.42 21.64
CA GLY A 213 -32.49 28.78 20.54
C GLY A 213 -30.99 29.07 20.55
N GLY A 214 -30.28 28.43 19.62
CA GLY A 214 -28.84 28.58 19.47
C GLY A 214 -28.44 29.95 18.94
N MET A 215 -27.38 30.54 19.50
CA MET A 215 -26.77 31.77 18.97
C MET A 215 -25.52 31.44 18.15
N ALA A 216 -25.39 32.06 16.99
CA ALA A 216 -24.22 31.98 16.13
C ALA A 216 -23.71 33.38 15.77
N MET A 217 -22.42 33.51 15.50
CA MET A 217 -21.82 34.78 15.09
C MET A 217 -22.01 34.96 13.58
N LYS A 218 -22.82 35.94 13.16
CA LYS A 218 -23.05 36.27 11.75
C LYS A 218 -22.70 37.74 11.52
N ASP A 219 -21.79 38.02 10.59
CA ASP A 219 -21.32 39.38 10.26
C ASP A 219 -20.83 40.18 11.48
N GLY A 220 -20.18 39.50 12.43
CA GLY A 220 -19.66 40.11 13.66
C GLY A 220 -20.70 40.33 14.76
N CYS A 221 -21.95 39.90 14.56
CA CYS A 221 -23.04 40.06 15.52
C CYS A 221 -23.64 38.72 15.97
N PRO A 222 -23.86 38.51 17.29
CA PRO A 222 -24.55 37.33 17.79
C PRO A 222 -26.00 37.31 17.32
N THR A 223 -26.36 36.31 16.50
CA THR A 223 -27.66 36.17 15.87
C THR A 223 -28.24 34.77 16.10
N CYS A 224 -29.51 34.70 16.48
CA CYS A 224 -30.23 33.45 16.66
C CYS A 224 -30.70 32.89 15.32
N LEU A 225 -30.31 31.65 15.02
CA LEU A 225 -30.66 31.00 13.76
C LEU A 225 -32.12 30.51 13.73
N ASP A 226 -32.76 30.38 14.90
CA ASP A 226 -34.11 29.81 15.02
C ASP A 226 -35.22 30.87 14.91
N CYS A 227 -34.98 32.09 15.37
CA CYS A 227 -36.00 33.16 15.35
C CYS A 227 -35.54 34.50 14.75
N GLY A 228 -34.28 34.59 14.30
CA GLY A 228 -33.74 35.80 13.65
C GLY A 228 -33.37 36.95 14.59
N TRP A 229 -33.46 36.77 15.92
CA TRP A 229 -33.08 37.79 16.89
C TRP A 229 -31.57 38.07 16.86
N SER A 230 -31.14 39.34 16.80
CA SER A 230 -29.74 39.75 16.87
C SER A 230 -29.49 40.73 18.01
N LYS A 231 -28.31 40.63 18.66
CA LYS A 231 -27.92 41.57 19.73
C LYS A 231 -27.61 42.97 19.19
N CYS A 232 -27.34 43.11 17.90
CA CYS A 232 -26.91 44.36 17.27
C CYS A 232 -28.06 45.20 16.66
N GLY A 233 -29.30 44.70 16.63
CA GLY A 233 -30.46 45.39 16.07
C GLY A 233 -31.29 44.52 15.14
#